data_AF-A0A1H2Z695-F1
#
_entry.id   AF-A0A1H2Z695-F1
#
_cell.length_a   1.000
_cell.length_b   1.000
_cell.length_c   1.000
_cell.angle_alpha   90.00
_cell.angle_beta   90.00
_cell.angle_gamma   90.00
#
_symmetry.space_group_name_H-M   'P 1'
#
loop_
_entity.id
_entity.type
_entity.pdbx_description
1 polymer ?
#
loop_
_entity_poly.entity_id
_entity_poly.type
_entity_poly.pdbx_seq_one_letter_code
_entity_poly.pdbx_strand_id
1 'polypeptide(L)'
;MSASMESYLKPTPMLDFRHPQIQQLVRERGWGGRPDDEMARDIYEFVRDEIAFGYNRDDTLSASEVLRDGYGQCNTKGTLLMALLRAAGIPARFHGFTIYNDLQKGAIPGYLFVLAPDRIIHSWVEIWIGGRWLEIEGYIIDKAYLRQVQKRFADQCESFSGYGVATRCLQAPDNEWTGANTYIQKEGIADDFGVFSQPDDFYRAQGSNLSGVRRWLFRYLFRHLMNWNVRGIRARGI
;
A
#
# COMPACT_ATOMS: atom_id res chain seq x y z
N MET A 1 -22.01 11.97 -9.80
CA MET A 1 -22.61 12.28 -8.48
C MET A 1 -21.46 12.29 -7.48
N SER A 2 -21.19 13.40 -6.78
CA SER A 2 -20.12 13.40 -5.77
C SER A 2 -20.55 12.52 -4.59
N ALA A 3 -19.71 11.59 -4.17
CA ALA A 3 -19.98 10.78 -3.00
C ALA A 3 -20.06 11.69 -1.75
N SER A 4 -21.05 11.47 -0.86
CA SER A 4 -21.15 12.23 0.39
C SER A 4 -20.02 11.85 1.35
N MET A 5 -19.63 12.75 2.27
CA MET A 5 -18.59 12.45 3.27
C MET A 5 -18.88 11.18 4.08
N GLU A 6 -20.16 10.88 4.34
CA GLU A 6 -20.60 9.65 5.00
C GLU A 6 -20.23 8.38 4.23
N SER A 7 -20.18 8.43 2.90
CA SER A 7 -19.80 7.27 2.08
C SER A 7 -18.36 6.81 2.33
N TYR A 8 -17.47 7.74 2.68
CA TYR A 8 -16.07 7.48 3.00
C TYR A 8 -15.86 6.93 4.41
N LEU A 9 -16.95 6.63 5.14
CA LEU A 9 -16.96 6.01 6.47
C LEU A 9 -17.77 4.71 6.51
N LYS A 10 -18.26 4.22 5.36
CA LYS A 10 -19.04 2.97 5.31
C LYS A 10 -18.14 1.73 5.24
N PRO A 11 -18.50 0.63 5.92
CA PRO A 11 -17.83 -0.65 5.77
C PRO A 11 -18.18 -1.30 4.43
N THR A 12 -17.29 -2.15 3.94
CA THR A 12 -17.44 -2.93 2.71
C THR A 12 -16.85 -4.33 2.91
N PRO A 13 -17.03 -5.27 1.97
CA PRO A 13 -16.32 -6.55 2.02
C PRO A 13 -14.79 -6.41 2.12
N MET A 14 -14.17 -5.50 1.36
CA MET A 14 -12.72 -5.28 1.47
C MET A 14 -12.34 -4.42 2.68
N LEU A 15 -13.15 -3.41 3.01
CA LEU A 15 -12.98 -2.53 4.16
C LEU A 15 -13.82 -3.03 5.33
N ASP A 16 -13.57 -4.27 5.75
CA ASP A 16 -14.31 -5.00 6.76
C ASP A 16 -13.94 -4.57 8.19
N PHE A 17 -13.81 -3.26 8.42
CA PHE A 17 -13.27 -2.73 9.67
C PHE A 17 -14.13 -2.95 10.91
N ARG A 18 -15.34 -3.51 10.76
CA ARG A 18 -16.16 -4.02 11.87
C ARG A 18 -15.74 -5.42 12.33
N HIS A 19 -14.82 -6.07 11.62
CA HIS A 19 -14.30 -7.39 11.96
C HIS A 19 -13.61 -7.36 13.35
N PRO A 20 -13.79 -8.40 14.20
CA PRO A 20 -13.28 -8.39 15.57
C PRO A 20 -11.79 -8.12 15.70
N GLN A 21 -10.95 -8.66 14.79
CA GLN A 21 -9.50 -8.44 14.81
C GLN A 21 -9.11 -6.99 14.52
N ILE A 22 -9.80 -6.32 13.60
CA ILE A 22 -9.56 -4.90 13.29
C ILE A 22 -9.96 -4.04 14.49
N GLN A 23 -11.16 -4.29 15.04
CA GLN A 23 -11.66 -3.57 16.20
C GLN A 23 -10.79 -3.80 17.45
N GLN A 24 -10.25 -5.01 17.62
CA GLN A 24 -9.30 -5.33 18.68
C GLN A 24 -8.02 -4.51 18.53
N LEU A 25 -7.40 -4.49 17.35
CA LEU A 25 -6.21 -3.69 17.09
C LEU A 25 -6.45 -2.20 17.36
N VAL A 26 -7.57 -1.64 16.89
CA VAL A 26 -7.92 -0.23 17.12
C VAL A 26 -8.03 0.09 18.62
N ARG A 27 -8.61 -0.82 19.41
CA ARG A 27 -8.69 -0.67 20.88
C ARG A 27 -7.32 -0.79 21.54
N GLU A 28 -6.53 -1.80 21.18
CA GLU A 28 -5.20 -2.04 21.75
C GLU A 28 -4.23 -0.89 21.48
N ARG A 29 -4.34 -0.27 20.30
CA ARG A 29 -3.54 0.89 19.90
C ARG A 29 -4.06 2.22 20.43
N GLY A 30 -5.27 2.26 21.00
CA GLY A 30 -5.88 3.48 21.51
C GLY A 30 -6.13 4.53 20.43
N TRP A 31 -6.42 4.13 19.19
CA TRP A 31 -6.72 5.05 18.08
C TRP A 31 -8.15 5.61 18.13
N GLY A 32 -8.92 5.38 19.19
CA GLY A 32 -10.27 5.93 19.32
C GLY A 32 -10.26 7.28 20.04
N GLY A 33 -10.85 8.32 19.44
CA GLY A 33 -11.15 9.59 20.12
C GLY A 33 -9.94 10.52 20.36
N ARG A 34 -8.84 10.32 19.64
CA ARG A 34 -7.66 11.20 19.63
C ARG A 34 -7.77 12.22 18.49
N PRO A 35 -6.92 13.27 18.46
CA PRO A 35 -6.90 14.20 17.33
C PRO A 35 -6.62 13.48 15.99
N ASP A 36 -7.34 13.85 14.93
CA ASP A 36 -7.27 13.19 13.62
C ASP A 36 -5.84 13.05 13.08
N ASP A 37 -5.01 14.09 13.21
CA ASP A 37 -3.62 14.07 12.73
C ASP A 37 -2.76 13.05 13.47
N GLU A 38 -2.91 12.95 14.79
CA GLU A 38 -2.18 11.97 15.58
C GLU A 38 -2.62 10.53 15.28
N MET A 39 -3.94 10.31 15.14
CA MET A 39 -4.48 8.99 14.78
C MET A 39 -4.00 8.58 13.39
N ALA A 40 -4.06 9.50 12.42
CA ALA A 40 -3.65 9.23 11.06
C ALA A 40 -2.16 8.93 10.96
N ARG A 41 -1.31 9.68 11.68
CA ARG A 41 0.12 9.36 11.82
C ARG A 41 0.33 7.96 12.36
N ASP A 42 -0.25 7.65 13.52
CA ASP A 42 0.04 6.39 14.20
C ASP A 42 -0.48 5.18 13.40
N ILE A 43 -1.62 5.32 12.72
CA ILE A 43 -2.15 4.30 11.79
C ILE A 43 -1.25 4.17 10.56
N TYR A 44 -0.82 5.30 9.98
CA TYR A 44 0.08 5.31 8.83
C TYR A 44 1.40 4.60 9.15
N GLU A 45 2.02 4.92 10.28
CA GLU A 45 3.28 4.33 10.72
C GLU A 45 3.13 2.84 11.04
N PHE A 46 2.01 2.44 11.66
CA PHE A 46 1.69 1.02 11.86
C PHE A 46 1.62 0.27 10.52
N VAL A 47 0.85 0.78 9.55
CA VAL A 47 0.74 0.12 8.25
C VAL A 47 2.07 0.15 7.51
N ARG A 48 2.84 1.24 7.59
CA ARG A 48 4.15 1.33 6.94
C ARG A 48 5.12 0.30 7.49
N ASP A 49 5.30 0.26 8.80
CA ASP A 49 6.45 -0.38 9.44
C ASP A 49 6.13 -1.73 10.11
N GLU A 50 4.90 -1.95 10.55
CA GLU A 50 4.51 -3.20 11.23
C GLU A 50 3.81 -4.20 10.30
N ILE A 51 3.28 -3.73 9.17
CA ILE A 51 2.80 -4.58 8.08
C ILE A 51 3.90 -4.62 7.02
N ALA A 52 4.66 -5.72 6.95
CA ALA A 52 5.84 -5.78 6.09
C ALA A 52 5.49 -5.60 4.61
N PHE A 53 6.38 -5.01 3.81
CA PHE A 53 6.26 -5.06 2.35
C PHE A 53 6.34 -6.51 1.85
N GLY A 54 5.38 -6.91 1.01
CA GLY A 54 5.30 -8.25 0.42
C GLY A 54 4.10 -8.41 -0.51
N TYR A 55 3.97 -9.58 -1.12
CA TYR A 55 2.98 -9.87 -2.16
C TYR A 55 1.94 -10.86 -1.64
N ASN A 56 0.71 -10.40 -1.43
CA ASN A 56 -0.40 -11.23 -0.97
C ASN A 56 -0.90 -12.20 -2.07
N ARG A 57 -1.85 -13.07 -1.72
CA ARG A 57 -2.45 -14.04 -2.66
C ARG A 57 -3.39 -13.42 -3.70
N ASP A 58 -3.85 -12.20 -3.44
CA ASP A 58 -4.82 -11.47 -4.24
C ASP A 58 -4.79 -9.98 -3.88
N ASP A 59 -5.23 -9.12 -4.79
CA ASP A 59 -5.38 -7.69 -4.51
C ASP A 59 -6.71 -7.39 -3.80
N THR A 60 -7.72 -8.27 -3.94
CA THR A 60 -9.07 -8.05 -3.40
C THR A 60 -9.26 -8.63 -2.00
N LEU A 61 -8.18 -8.79 -1.22
CA LEU A 61 -8.28 -9.28 0.16
C LEU A 61 -9.01 -8.28 1.05
N SER A 62 -9.74 -8.78 2.05
CA SER A 62 -10.27 -7.90 3.09
C SER A 62 -9.16 -7.40 4.01
N ALA A 63 -9.39 -6.26 4.66
CA ALA A 63 -8.44 -5.67 5.60
C ALA A 63 -8.08 -6.63 6.73
N SER A 64 -9.05 -7.39 7.25
CA SER A 64 -8.78 -8.42 8.26
C SER A 64 -7.86 -9.55 7.75
N GLU A 65 -7.98 -9.94 6.48
CA GLU A 65 -7.07 -10.91 5.88
C GLU A 65 -5.66 -10.36 5.71
N VAL A 66 -5.51 -9.10 5.30
CA VAL A 66 -4.21 -8.43 5.17
C VAL A 66 -3.55 -8.28 6.55
N LEU A 67 -4.31 -7.90 7.57
CA LEU A 67 -3.82 -7.83 8.95
C LEU A 67 -3.33 -9.20 9.44
N ARG A 68 -4.09 -10.27 9.17
CA ARG A 68 -3.70 -11.65 9.51
C ARG A 68 -2.42 -12.09 8.78
N ASP A 69 -2.28 -11.73 7.50
CA ASP A 69 -1.09 -12.06 6.72
C ASP A 69 0.16 -11.36 7.28
N GLY A 70 0.01 -10.15 7.85
CA GLY A 70 1.10 -9.37 8.46
C GLY A 70 2.05 -8.74 7.42
N TYR A 71 1.70 -8.79 6.14
CA TYR A 71 2.43 -8.16 5.06
C TYR A 71 1.49 -7.79 3.91
N GLY A 72 1.93 -6.87 3.06
CA GLY A 72 1.28 -6.61 1.79
C GLY A 72 1.99 -5.61 0.88
N GLN A 73 1.33 -5.32 -0.22
CA GLN A 73 1.77 -4.37 -1.24
C GLN A 73 0.84 -3.16 -1.23
N CYS A 74 1.08 -2.17 -2.08
CA CYS A 74 0.23 -0.98 -2.26
C CYS A 74 -1.26 -1.22 -2.07
N ASN A 75 -1.88 -2.05 -2.91
CA ASN A 75 -3.32 -2.26 -2.91
C ASN A 75 -3.84 -2.86 -1.58
N THR A 76 -3.16 -3.89 -1.08
CA THR A 76 -3.60 -4.61 0.13
C THR A 76 -3.28 -3.84 1.41
N LYS A 77 -2.09 -3.24 1.50
CA LYS A 77 -1.74 -2.32 2.59
C LYS A 77 -2.63 -1.08 2.58
N GLY A 78 -2.99 -0.56 1.41
CA GLY A 78 -3.94 0.54 1.24
C GLY A 78 -5.35 0.16 1.70
N THR A 79 -5.80 -1.06 1.41
CA THR A 79 -7.06 -1.61 1.93
C THR A 79 -7.07 -1.66 3.46
N LEU A 80 -5.99 -2.15 4.08
CA LEU A 80 -5.85 -2.16 5.54
C LEU A 80 -5.79 -0.74 6.12
N LEU A 81 -5.00 0.16 5.52
CA LEU A 81 -4.89 1.56 5.91
C LEU A 81 -6.26 2.24 5.92
N MET A 82 -7.01 2.13 4.82
CA MET A 82 -8.37 2.68 4.71
C MET A 82 -9.30 2.12 5.80
N ALA A 83 -9.25 0.81 6.05
CA ALA A 83 -10.09 0.18 7.06
C ALA A 83 -9.79 0.69 8.47
N LEU A 84 -8.51 0.83 8.84
CA LEU A 84 -8.10 1.36 10.14
C LEU A 84 -8.49 2.84 10.32
N LEU A 85 -8.26 3.66 9.30
CA LEU A 85 -8.66 5.08 9.30
C LEU A 85 -10.17 5.23 9.47
N ARG A 86 -10.97 4.46 8.73
CA ARG A 86 -12.44 4.48 8.87
C ARG A 86 -12.92 3.97 10.21
N ALA A 87 -12.25 2.97 10.79
CA ALA A 87 -12.54 2.52 12.15
C ALA A 87 -12.27 3.61 13.19
N ALA A 88 -11.29 4.49 12.95
CA ALA A 88 -10.98 5.65 13.78
C ALA A 88 -11.83 6.89 13.44
N GLY A 89 -12.75 6.80 12.48
CA GLY A 89 -13.63 7.90 12.07
C GLY A 89 -13.03 8.87 11.06
N ILE A 90 -11.85 8.59 10.50
CA ILE A 90 -11.20 9.41 9.48
C ILE A 90 -11.74 9.02 8.10
N PRO A 91 -12.38 9.96 7.35
CA PRO A 91 -12.84 9.68 6.00
C PRO A 91 -11.66 9.39 5.08
N ALA A 92 -11.72 8.25 4.38
CA ALA A 92 -10.70 7.83 3.44
C ALA A 92 -11.34 7.39 2.12
N ARG A 93 -10.69 7.64 0.99
CA ARG A 93 -11.12 7.24 -0.35
C ARG A 93 -9.96 6.63 -1.13
N PHE A 94 -10.29 5.84 -2.14
CA PHE A 94 -9.32 5.09 -2.93
C PHE A 94 -9.00 5.86 -4.21
N HIS A 95 -7.73 5.95 -4.60
CA HIS A 95 -7.33 6.48 -5.90
C HIS A 95 -6.63 5.38 -6.68
N GLY A 96 -7.21 4.98 -7.81
CA GLY A 96 -6.71 3.88 -8.62
C GLY A 96 -6.00 4.36 -9.88
N PHE A 97 -4.89 3.72 -10.24
CA PHE A 97 -4.15 4.00 -11.46
C PHE A 97 -3.33 2.77 -11.87
N THR A 98 -2.65 2.82 -13.00
CA THR A 98 -1.57 1.87 -13.33
C THR A 98 -0.20 2.53 -13.18
N ILE A 99 0.80 1.73 -12.87
CA ILE A 99 2.21 2.13 -12.91
C ILE A 99 3.03 1.20 -13.80
N TYR A 100 4.16 1.70 -14.29
CA TYR A 100 5.17 0.86 -14.95
C TYR A 100 5.82 -0.08 -13.93
N ASN A 101 5.85 -1.37 -14.24
CA ASN A 101 6.33 -2.41 -13.34
C ASN A 101 7.86 -2.37 -13.14
N ASP A 102 8.58 -1.54 -13.89
CA ASP A 102 10.04 -1.37 -13.82
C ASP A 102 10.56 -1.04 -12.42
N LEU A 103 9.79 -0.30 -11.60
CA LEU A 103 10.14 -0.03 -10.21
C LEU A 103 10.20 -1.30 -9.34
N GLN A 104 9.59 -2.41 -9.76
CA GLN A 104 9.64 -3.68 -9.03
C GLN A 104 10.90 -4.50 -9.37
N LYS A 105 11.74 -4.06 -10.32
CA LYS A 105 13.02 -4.72 -10.63
C LYS A 105 13.87 -4.84 -9.38
N GLY A 106 14.34 -6.04 -9.07
CA GLY A 106 15.12 -6.34 -7.85
C GLY A 106 14.27 -6.81 -6.67
N ALA A 107 13.06 -6.27 -6.48
CA ALA A 107 12.09 -6.83 -5.52
C ALA A 107 11.49 -8.15 -6.06
N ILE A 108 11.16 -8.15 -7.36
CA ILE A 108 10.84 -9.37 -8.12
C ILE A 108 12.16 -9.97 -8.63
N PRO A 109 12.43 -11.26 -8.38
CA PRO A 109 13.60 -11.93 -8.93
C PRO A 109 13.66 -11.80 -10.45
N GLY A 110 14.83 -11.50 -11.02
CA GLY A 110 14.98 -11.19 -12.45
C GLY A 110 14.43 -12.27 -13.39
N TYR A 111 14.56 -13.55 -13.01
CA TYR A 111 14.02 -14.68 -13.78
C TYR A 111 12.48 -14.74 -13.81
N LEU A 112 11.80 -14.10 -12.84
CA LEU A 112 10.34 -13.93 -12.85
C LEU A 112 9.91 -12.62 -13.52
N PHE A 113 10.78 -11.60 -13.51
CA PHE A 113 10.44 -10.28 -14.03
C PHE A 113 10.09 -10.30 -15.52
N VAL A 114 10.72 -11.19 -16.30
CA VAL A 114 10.43 -11.39 -17.74
C VAL A 114 8.98 -11.82 -18.01
N LEU A 115 8.30 -12.41 -17.01
CA LEU A 115 6.91 -12.84 -17.11
C LEU A 115 5.92 -11.82 -16.54
N ALA A 116 6.43 -10.75 -15.94
CA ALA A 116 5.60 -9.74 -15.33
C ALA A 116 5.06 -8.77 -16.40
N PRO A 117 3.82 -8.29 -16.28
CA PRO A 117 3.27 -7.33 -17.21
C PRO A 117 4.02 -6.00 -17.12
N ASP A 118 4.07 -5.26 -18.23
CA ASP A 118 4.71 -3.93 -18.29
C ASP A 118 4.04 -2.92 -17.34
N ARG A 119 2.73 -3.09 -17.13
CA ARG A 119 1.88 -2.21 -16.33
C ARG A 119 1.10 -3.02 -15.31
N ILE A 120 1.00 -2.49 -14.09
CA ILE A 120 0.26 -3.11 -13.00
C ILE A 120 -0.70 -2.09 -12.37
N ILE A 121 -1.89 -2.57 -11.96
CA ILE A 121 -2.80 -1.82 -11.08
C ILE A 121 -2.06 -1.42 -9.80
N HIS A 122 -2.24 -0.16 -9.45
CA HIS A 122 -1.72 0.47 -8.25
C HIS A 122 -2.74 1.41 -7.63
N SER A 123 -2.45 1.85 -6.41
CA SER A 123 -3.29 2.81 -5.71
C SER A 123 -2.55 3.58 -4.64
N TRP A 124 -3.11 4.73 -4.29
CA TRP A 124 -2.87 5.37 -3.01
C TRP A 124 -4.20 5.60 -2.28
N VAL A 125 -4.10 5.94 -1.01
CA VAL A 125 -5.25 6.29 -0.17
C VAL A 125 -5.30 7.80 -0.06
N GLU A 126 -6.48 8.39 -0.23
CA GLU A 126 -6.68 9.79 0.10
C GLU A 126 -7.48 9.92 1.39
N ILE A 127 -7.03 10.80 2.29
CA ILE A 127 -7.65 10.98 3.62
C ILE A 127 -8.07 12.43 3.84
N TRP A 128 -9.17 12.64 4.57
CA TRP A 128 -9.68 13.98 4.86
C TRP A 128 -9.27 14.43 6.27
N ILE A 129 -8.34 15.37 6.36
CA ILE A 129 -7.86 15.95 7.63
C ILE A 129 -7.69 17.45 7.45
N GLY A 130 -8.13 18.24 8.46
CA GLY A 130 -7.92 19.69 8.45
C GLY A 130 -8.60 20.42 7.28
N GLY A 131 -9.72 19.88 6.76
CA GLY A 131 -10.48 20.49 5.68
C GLY A 131 -9.90 20.27 4.27
N ARG A 132 -8.97 19.33 4.09
CA ARG A 132 -8.39 19.00 2.78
C ARG A 132 -8.15 17.49 2.63
N TRP A 133 -8.05 17.05 1.37
CA TRP A 133 -7.60 15.70 1.02
C TRP A 133 -6.08 15.64 1.00
N LEU A 134 -5.50 14.62 1.65
CA LEU A 134 -4.08 14.29 1.57
C LEU A 134 -3.91 13.00 0.78
N GLU A 135 -2.93 12.96 -0.14
CA GLU A 135 -2.54 11.76 -0.87
C GLU A 135 -1.52 10.96 -0.04
N ILE A 136 -1.84 9.72 0.29
CA ILE A 136 -1.05 8.87 1.17
C ILE A 136 -0.64 7.63 0.40
N GLU A 137 0.62 7.56 -0.02
CA GLU A 137 1.23 6.43 -0.75
C GLU A 137 2.50 5.91 -0.05
N GLY A 138 3.16 6.72 0.78
CA GLY A 138 4.45 6.38 1.40
C GLY A 138 4.45 5.16 2.34
N TYR A 139 3.27 4.60 2.67
CA TYR A 139 3.11 3.45 3.55
C TYR A 139 3.56 2.11 2.96
N ILE A 140 3.87 2.05 1.65
CA ILE A 140 4.09 0.77 0.96
C ILE A 140 5.33 0.05 1.52
N ILE A 141 6.43 0.77 1.66
CA ILE A 141 7.74 0.20 1.98
C ILE A 141 8.08 0.43 3.46
N ASP A 142 8.27 -0.67 4.20
CA ASP A 142 8.68 -0.63 5.59
C ASP A 142 10.12 -0.11 5.75
N LYS A 143 10.39 0.60 6.86
CA LYS A 143 11.71 1.17 7.17
C LYS A 143 12.84 0.15 7.13
N ALA A 144 12.60 -1.07 7.61
CA ALA A 144 13.63 -2.11 7.64
C ALA A 144 14.08 -2.50 6.23
N TYR A 145 13.14 -2.67 5.30
CA TYR A 145 13.44 -2.91 3.90
C TYR A 145 14.07 -1.69 3.21
N LEU A 146 13.48 -0.49 3.37
CA LEU A 146 13.97 0.74 2.73
C LEU A 146 15.43 1.04 3.09
N ARG A 147 15.82 0.87 4.36
CA ARG A 147 17.20 1.07 4.83
C ARG A 147 18.20 0.17 4.10
N GLN A 148 17.82 -1.04 3.70
CA GLN A 148 18.69 -1.96 2.99
C GLN A 148 18.89 -1.52 1.53
N VAL A 149 17.82 -1.03 0.89
CA VAL A 149 17.91 -0.40 -0.43
C VAL A 149 18.79 0.85 -0.36
N GLN A 150 18.58 1.70 0.65
CA GLN A 150 19.36 2.91 0.86
C GLN A 150 20.85 2.63 1.08
N LYS A 151 21.21 1.65 1.93
CA LYS A 151 22.61 1.26 2.16
C LYS A 151 23.36 0.88 0.88
N ARG A 152 22.65 0.36 -0.13
CA ARG A 152 23.25 -0.12 -1.36
C ARG A 152 23.34 0.94 -2.47
N PHE A 153 22.39 1.87 -2.51
CA PHE A 153 22.19 2.77 -3.65
C PHE A 153 22.12 4.26 -3.30
N ALA A 154 21.96 4.62 -2.02
CA ALA A 154 21.73 6.00 -1.61
C ALA A 154 23.04 6.75 -1.38
N ASP A 155 23.90 6.81 -2.39
CA ASP A 155 25.15 7.58 -2.32
C ASP A 155 24.87 9.10 -2.43
N GLN A 156 23.88 9.51 -3.24
CA GLN A 156 23.45 10.90 -3.45
C GLN A 156 21.91 11.01 -3.60
N CYS A 157 21.35 12.22 -3.48
CA CYS A 157 19.94 12.50 -3.80
C CYS A 157 19.71 12.54 -5.32
N GLU A 158 19.80 11.38 -5.96
CA GLU A 158 19.42 11.16 -7.35
C GLU A 158 18.10 10.41 -7.45
N SER A 159 17.41 10.57 -8.58
CA SER A 159 16.21 9.81 -8.90
C SER A 159 16.52 8.32 -8.91
N PHE A 160 15.68 7.55 -8.22
CA PHE A 160 15.85 6.11 -8.06
C PHE A 160 14.56 5.40 -8.45
N SER A 161 14.69 4.30 -9.20
CA SER A 161 13.59 3.39 -9.55
C SER A 161 14.06 1.94 -9.47
N GLY A 162 13.47 1.16 -8.58
CA GLY A 162 13.84 -0.23 -8.34
C GLY A 162 13.47 -0.69 -6.94
N TYR A 163 13.49 -1.99 -6.71
CA TYR A 163 13.24 -2.62 -5.41
C TYR A 163 11.90 -2.22 -4.77
N GLY A 164 10.90 -1.83 -5.55
CA GLY A 164 9.62 -1.32 -5.05
C GLY A 164 9.67 0.14 -4.62
N VAL A 165 10.64 0.93 -5.09
CA VAL A 165 10.76 2.36 -4.77
C VAL A 165 10.92 3.13 -6.08
N ALA A 166 10.20 4.24 -6.21
CA ALA A 166 10.38 5.23 -7.27
C ALA A 166 10.28 6.65 -6.68
N THR A 167 11.43 7.32 -6.48
CA THR A 167 11.52 8.65 -5.84
C THR A 167 12.62 9.50 -6.45
N ARG A 168 12.56 10.82 -6.24
CA ARG A 168 13.59 11.80 -6.67
C ARG A 168 14.83 11.82 -5.79
N CYS A 169 14.71 11.38 -4.53
CA CYS A 169 15.84 11.21 -3.63
C CYS A 169 15.63 9.98 -2.74
N LEU A 170 16.44 8.94 -2.96
CA LEU A 170 16.37 7.72 -2.15
C LEU A 170 16.85 7.92 -0.70
N GLN A 171 17.73 8.89 -0.43
CA GLN A 171 18.18 9.20 0.94
C GLN A 171 17.06 9.80 1.80
N ALA A 172 16.17 10.58 1.19
CA ALA A 172 15.08 11.29 1.86
C ALA A 172 13.80 11.25 1.01
N PRO A 173 13.17 10.07 0.86
CA PRO A 173 11.89 9.98 0.17
C PRO A 173 10.79 10.64 1.01
N ASP A 174 9.73 11.10 0.35
CA ASP A 174 8.57 11.74 0.98
C ASP A 174 7.64 10.72 1.68
N ASN A 175 8.20 9.73 2.40
CA ASN A 175 7.45 8.64 3.03
C ASN A 175 7.42 8.70 4.56
N GLU A 176 7.75 9.86 5.14
CA GLU A 176 7.55 10.14 6.56
C GLU A 176 6.28 10.98 6.75
N TRP A 177 5.58 10.73 7.87
CA TRP A 177 4.39 11.52 8.17
C TRP A 177 4.78 12.93 8.61
N THR A 178 4.28 13.92 7.88
CA THR A 178 4.48 15.35 8.18
C THR A 178 3.16 16.12 8.23
N GLY A 179 2.02 15.42 8.26
CA GLY A 179 0.70 16.02 8.07
C GLY A 179 0.46 16.51 6.63
N ALA A 180 1.25 16.04 5.66
CA ALA A 180 1.15 16.36 4.24
C ALA A 180 1.06 15.08 3.40
N ASN A 181 1.04 15.25 2.07
CA ASN A 181 1.04 14.12 1.16
C ASN A 181 2.32 13.28 1.36
N THR A 182 2.22 11.97 1.18
CA THR A 182 3.36 11.06 1.26
C THR A 182 3.47 10.19 0.02
N TYR A 183 4.69 9.96 -0.47
CA TYR A 183 4.96 9.19 -1.69
C TYR A 183 6.19 8.32 -1.58
N ILE A 184 6.15 7.21 -2.32
CA ILE A 184 7.31 6.32 -2.50
C ILE A 184 7.33 5.63 -3.88
N GLN A 185 6.25 5.73 -4.66
CA GLN A 185 6.13 5.14 -6.01
C GLN A 185 5.46 6.06 -7.06
N LYS A 186 5.04 7.29 -6.69
CA LYS A 186 4.29 8.24 -7.54
C LYS A 186 4.89 8.48 -8.93
N GLU A 187 6.21 8.48 -9.07
CA GLU A 187 6.88 8.78 -10.35
C GLU A 187 6.65 7.70 -11.44
N GLY A 188 5.99 6.57 -11.09
CA GLY A 188 5.69 5.47 -12.01
C GLY A 188 4.32 5.49 -12.69
N ILE A 189 3.45 6.48 -12.41
CA ILE A 189 2.06 6.54 -12.92
C ILE A 189 2.02 6.54 -14.44
N ALA A 190 1.12 5.74 -14.98
CA ALA A 190 0.95 5.56 -16.42
C ALA A 190 -0.49 5.85 -16.89
N ASP A 191 -1.53 5.29 -16.26
CA ASP A 191 -2.95 5.64 -16.54
C ASP A 191 -3.63 5.96 -15.21
N ASP A 192 -4.23 7.14 -15.09
CA ASP A 192 -4.99 7.56 -13.92
C ASP A 192 -6.48 7.22 -14.09
N PHE A 193 -7.05 6.42 -13.19
CA PHE A 193 -8.47 6.06 -13.18
C PHE A 193 -9.31 6.91 -12.21
N GLY A 194 -8.66 7.77 -11.43
CA GLY A 194 -9.27 8.69 -10.50
C GLY A 194 -9.74 8.07 -9.20
N VAL A 195 -10.68 8.78 -8.58
CA VAL A 195 -11.12 8.55 -7.21
C VAL A 195 -12.35 7.65 -7.15
N PHE A 196 -12.30 6.69 -6.25
CA PHE A 196 -13.37 5.78 -5.86
C PHE A 196 -13.65 5.93 -4.36
N SER A 197 -14.90 5.73 -3.96
CA SER A 197 -15.24 5.70 -2.54
C SER A 197 -14.53 4.56 -1.82
N GLN A 198 -14.27 3.43 -2.47
CA GLN A 198 -13.76 2.20 -1.85
C GLN A 198 -13.07 1.30 -2.88
N PRO A 199 -12.11 0.45 -2.48
CA PRO A 199 -11.42 -0.46 -3.41
C PRO A 199 -12.37 -1.45 -4.08
N ASP A 200 -13.46 -1.87 -3.42
CA ASP A 200 -14.44 -2.79 -4.00
C ASP A 200 -15.04 -2.26 -5.32
N ASP A 201 -15.29 -0.95 -5.40
CA ASP A 201 -15.87 -0.33 -6.58
C ASP A 201 -14.83 -0.22 -7.70
N PHE A 202 -13.58 0.07 -7.35
CA PHE A 202 -12.46 0.08 -8.28
C PHE A 202 -12.24 -1.30 -8.92
N TYR A 203 -12.13 -2.36 -8.12
CA TYR A 203 -11.91 -3.72 -8.63
C TYR A 203 -13.12 -4.25 -9.41
N ARG A 204 -14.34 -3.80 -9.09
CA ARG A 204 -15.53 -4.12 -9.89
C ARG A 204 -15.48 -3.46 -11.27
N ALA A 205 -14.94 -2.24 -11.37
CA ALA A 205 -14.85 -1.48 -12.61
C ALA A 205 -13.65 -1.92 -13.48
N GLN A 206 -12.48 -2.09 -12.88
CA GLN A 206 -11.22 -2.32 -13.61
C GLN A 206 -10.79 -3.80 -13.65
N GLY A 207 -11.37 -4.66 -12.81
CA GLY A 207 -10.89 -6.03 -12.62
C GLY A 207 -9.56 -6.08 -11.86
N SER A 208 -8.88 -7.22 -11.91
CA SER A 208 -7.60 -7.45 -11.23
C SER A 208 -6.48 -7.78 -12.23
N ASN A 209 -5.23 -7.52 -11.86
CA ASN A 209 -4.04 -7.83 -12.68
C ASN A 209 -3.89 -9.31 -13.07
N LEU A 210 -4.53 -10.23 -12.33
CA LEU A 210 -4.29 -11.66 -12.43
C LEU A 210 -5.56 -12.42 -12.82
N SER A 211 -5.53 -13.11 -13.96
CA SER A 211 -6.61 -13.98 -14.42
C SER A 211 -6.12 -15.38 -14.80
N GLY A 212 -7.03 -16.36 -14.76
CA GLY A 212 -6.78 -17.74 -15.18
C GLY A 212 -5.56 -18.40 -14.54
N VAL A 213 -4.75 -19.06 -15.38
CA VAL A 213 -3.54 -19.80 -14.97
C VAL A 213 -2.50 -18.89 -14.32
N ARG A 214 -2.37 -17.64 -14.76
CA ARG A 214 -1.43 -16.67 -14.17
C ARG A 214 -1.78 -16.36 -12.72
N ARG A 215 -3.07 -16.19 -12.41
CA ARG A 215 -3.55 -16.03 -11.03
C ARG A 215 -3.21 -17.24 -10.16
N TRP A 216 -3.39 -18.43 -10.70
CA TRP A 216 -3.04 -19.66 -10.00
C TRP A 216 -1.53 -19.75 -9.70
N LEU A 217 -0.68 -19.55 -10.72
CA LEU A 217 0.78 -19.57 -10.55
C LEU A 217 1.28 -18.49 -9.59
N PHE A 218 0.73 -17.27 -9.68
CA PHE A 218 1.09 -16.21 -8.76
C PHE A 218 0.74 -16.58 -7.31
N ARG A 219 -0.49 -17.06 -7.09
CA ARG A 219 -1.01 -17.42 -5.78
C ARG A 219 -0.25 -18.55 -5.11
N TYR A 220 0.17 -19.57 -5.86
CA TYR A 220 0.76 -20.78 -5.26
C TYR A 220 2.28 -20.88 -5.44
N LEU A 221 2.90 -20.08 -6.31
CA LEU A 221 4.33 -20.13 -6.58
C LEU A 221 5.01 -18.77 -6.56
N PHE A 222 4.70 -17.87 -7.52
CA PHE A 222 5.53 -16.69 -7.75
C PHE A 222 5.59 -15.75 -6.56
N ARG A 223 4.45 -15.49 -5.88
CA ARG A 223 4.44 -14.62 -4.70
C ARG A 223 5.34 -15.14 -3.58
N HIS A 224 5.47 -16.47 -3.43
CA HIS A 224 6.30 -17.06 -2.38
C HIS A 224 7.78 -16.84 -2.65
N LEU A 225 8.20 -16.95 -3.93
CA LEU A 225 9.56 -16.63 -4.37
C LEU A 225 9.86 -15.13 -4.19
N MET A 226 8.94 -14.25 -4.61
CA MET A 226 9.06 -12.81 -4.43
C MET A 226 9.14 -12.43 -2.94
N ASN A 227 8.28 -13.01 -2.09
CA ASN A 227 8.31 -12.79 -0.65
C ASN A 227 9.57 -13.32 0.02
N TRP A 228 10.14 -14.43 -0.48
CA TRP A 228 11.42 -14.92 0.02
C TRP A 228 12.55 -13.95 -0.30
N ASN A 229 12.57 -13.40 -1.52
CA ASN A 229 13.52 -12.37 -1.92
C ASN A 229 13.37 -11.09 -1.07
N VAL A 230 12.16 -10.55 -0.94
CA VAL A 230 11.88 -9.34 -0.13
C VAL A 230 12.26 -9.54 1.34
N ARG A 231 11.97 -10.71 1.93
CA ARG A 231 12.45 -11.05 3.28
C ARG A 231 13.97 -11.14 3.34
N GLY A 232 14.60 -11.70 2.31
CA GLY A 232 16.05 -11.77 2.16
C GLY A 232 16.69 -10.38 2.18
N ILE A 233 16.18 -9.46 1.37
CA ILE A 233 16.63 -8.06 1.30
C ILE A 233 16.48 -7.39 2.66
N ARG A 234 15.29 -7.48 3.28
CA ARG A 234 15.03 -6.89 4.60
C ARG A 234 16.00 -7.37 5.67
N ALA A 235 16.29 -8.67 5.69
CA ALA A 235 17.12 -9.29 6.72
C ALA A 235 18.64 -9.16 6.47
N ARG A 236 19.08 -9.21 5.21
CA ARG A 236 20.50 -9.39 4.86
C ARG A 236 21.09 -8.30 3.96
N GLY A 237 20.26 -7.42 3.41
CA GLY A 237 20.70 -6.48 2.38
C GLY A 237 20.59 -7.04 0.95
N ILE A 238 21.09 -6.25 0.00
CA ILE A 238 21.09 -6.52 -1.45
C ILE A 238 22.49 -6.95 -1.89
#